data_AF-A0A519ULR8-F1
#
_entry.id   AF-A0A519ULR8-F1
#
_cell.length_a   1.000
_cell.length_b   1.000
_cell.length_c   1.000
_cell.angle_alpha   90.00
_cell.angle_beta   90.00
_cell.angle_gamma   90.00
#
_symmetry.space_group_name_H-M   'P 1'
#
loop_
_entity.id
_entity.type
_entity.pdbx_description
1 polymer ?
#
loop_
_entity_poly.entity_id
_entity_poly.type
_entity_poly.pdbx_seq_one_letter_code
_entity_poly.pdbx_strand_id
1 'polypeptide(L)'
;VKLLDGTILSGVPASPASAANRDPRLRHMLTASQDTTNGNGGFRGVDPGIGDPNVASTTGPNALKRVSSLWADSVYANPSSAVFSSQYKRYLFADKVVFPVMTASEIQFMKAEAAFKKRDQAAALASYTKGINLHFDFINRGTWQRGNGVIYNTTPISTAERNAYLNGANVRRTEATLNLSDIMAQKYIALWGWGFFETFVDMRRYHYVDLDPATGQQVYLGFTLPATIAPENLGKLVYRVRPRYNSEYIWNRDELLRIGALNGDYHTYEPWFSQP
;
A
#
# COMPACT_ATOMS: atom_id res chain seq x y z
N VAL A 1 -2.79 7.04 6.70
CA VAL A 1 -3.93 6.50 5.93
C VAL A 1 -4.33 7.38 4.73
N LYS A 2 -3.71 8.55 4.55
CA LYS A 2 -4.08 9.59 3.57
C LYS A 2 -4.24 9.14 2.11
N LEU A 3 -3.52 8.08 1.71
CA LEU A 3 -3.65 7.50 0.38
C LEU A 3 -4.99 6.75 0.23
N LEU A 4 -5.28 5.84 1.17
CA LEU A 4 -6.46 4.99 1.13
C LEU A 4 -7.74 5.69 1.60
N ASP A 5 -7.65 6.75 2.39
CA ASP A 5 -8.80 7.61 2.68
C ASP A 5 -9.10 8.61 1.54
N GLY A 6 -8.30 8.60 0.46
CA GLY A 6 -8.46 9.38 -0.76
C GLY A 6 -8.06 10.86 -0.66
N THR A 7 -7.63 11.33 0.50
CA THR A 7 -7.27 12.75 0.67
C THR A 7 -6.06 13.15 -0.18
N ILE A 8 -5.08 12.26 -0.33
CA ILE A 8 -3.90 12.51 -1.20
C ILE A 8 -4.30 12.62 -2.68
N LEU A 9 -5.17 11.73 -3.16
CA LEU A 9 -5.54 11.68 -4.57
C LEU A 9 -6.52 12.78 -4.97
N SER A 10 -7.50 13.05 -4.10
CA SER A 10 -8.47 14.12 -4.31
C SER A 10 -7.92 15.51 -4.05
N GLY A 11 -6.85 15.64 -3.26
CA GLY A 11 -6.35 16.93 -2.75
C GLY A 11 -7.29 17.61 -1.75
N VAL A 12 -8.35 16.92 -1.31
CA VAL A 12 -9.36 17.45 -0.39
C VAL A 12 -9.15 16.82 0.99
N PRO A 13 -9.03 17.62 2.08
CA PRO A 13 -8.90 17.10 3.43
C PRO A 13 -10.06 16.17 3.83
N ALA A 14 -9.78 15.20 4.72
CA ALA A 14 -10.80 14.29 5.25
C ALA A 14 -11.79 15.06 6.13
N SER A 15 -13.07 14.93 5.83
CA SER A 15 -14.19 15.47 6.59
C SER A 15 -15.42 14.58 6.40
N PRO A 16 -16.48 14.74 7.20
CA PRO A 16 -17.76 14.11 6.91
C PRO A 16 -18.32 14.48 5.52
N ALA A 17 -18.08 15.71 5.05
CA ALA A 17 -18.54 16.19 3.74
C ALA A 17 -17.74 15.61 2.56
N SER A 18 -16.48 15.25 2.77
CA SER A 18 -15.63 14.59 1.79
C SER A 18 -15.62 13.06 1.94
N ALA A 19 -16.58 12.48 2.67
CA ALA A 19 -16.69 11.04 2.84
C ALA A 19 -16.82 10.27 1.51
N ALA A 20 -17.39 10.90 0.48
CA ALA A 20 -17.46 10.35 -0.89
C ALA A 20 -16.08 10.17 -1.55
N ASN A 21 -15.06 10.90 -1.10
CA ASN A 21 -13.68 10.71 -1.52
C ASN A 21 -13.00 9.56 -0.77
N ARG A 22 -13.66 8.86 0.16
CA ARG A 22 -13.02 7.69 0.78
C ARG A 22 -13.07 6.53 -0.20
N ASP A 23 -11.94 5.83 -0.30
CA ASP A 23 -11.90 4.61 -1.08
C ASP A 23 -12.75 3.53 -0.38
N PRO A 24 -13.84 3.04 -0.99
CA PRO A 24 -14.66 2.00 -0.39
C PRO A 24 -13.89 0.68 -0.16
N ARG A 25 -12.76 0.46 -0.83
CA ARG A 25 -11.87 -0.70 -0.61
C ARG A 25 -11.27 -0.70 0.80
N LEU A 26 -11.14 0.48 1.42
CA LEU A 26 -10.52 0.66 2.74
C LEU A 26 -11.15 -0.22 3.83
N ARG A 27 -12.47 -0.39 3.82
CA ARG A 27 -13.17 -1.20 4.85
C ARG A 27 -12.94 -2.70 4.73
N HIS A 28 -12.54 -3.17 3.56
CA HIS A 28 -12.18 -4.58 3.37
C HIS A 28 -10.71 -4.83 3.68
N MET A 29 -9.85 -3.87 3.31
CA MET A 29 -8.41 -3.95 3.49
C MET A 29 -7.99 -3.69 4.93
N LEU A 30 -8.47 -2.64 5.58
CA LEU A 30 -8.05 -2.25 6.93
C LEU A 30 -9.10 -2.53 8.00
N THR A 31 -8.64 -2.53 9.25
CA THR A 31 -9.47 -2.50 10.45
C THR A 31 -9.56 -1.07 10.98
N ALA A 32 -10.77 -0.60 11.24
CA ALA A 32 -10.97 0.68 11.92
C ALA A 32 -10.68 0.54 13.42
N SER A 33 -10.05 1.57 13.99
CA SER A 33 -10.09 1.83 15.43
C SER A 33 -11.50 2.28 15.83
N GLN A 34 -11.79 2.24 17.13
CA GLN A 34 -13.09 2.71 17.64
C GLN A 34 -13.20 4.24 17.64
N ASP A 35 -12.09 4.96 17.50
CA ASP A 35 -12.11 6.41 17.44
C ASP A 35 -12.45 6.93 16.04
N THR A 36 -13.73 7.27 15.83
CA THR A 36 -14.28 7.83 14.60
C THR A 36 -14.24 9.37 14.52
N THR A 37 -13.66 10.07 15.50
CA THR A 37 -13.76 11.54 15.60
C THR A 37 -13.13 12.30 14.44
N ASN A 38 -12.13 11.73 13.78
CA ASN A 38 -11.28 12.44 12.81
C ASN A 38 -11.85 12.45 11.38
N GLY A 39 -13.10 12.03 11.18
CA GLY A 39 -13.73 12.07 9.85
C GLY A 39 -13.05 11.16 8.81
N ASN A 40 -12.21 10.22 9.23
CA ASN A 40 -11.61 9.19 8.37
C ASN A 40 -12.23 7.81 8.58
N GLY A 41 -13.28 7.69 9.41
CA GLY A 41 -13.94 6.41 9.72
C GLY A 41 -13.20 5.55 10.76
N GLY A 42 -12.22 6.13 11.47
CA GLY A 42 -11.48 5.48 12.52
C GLY A 42 -10.27 4.68 12.05
N PHE A 43 -9.88 4.76 10.78
CA PHE A 43 -8.64 4.13 10.33
C PHE A 43 -7.42 4.91 10.83
N ARG A 44 -6.45 4.20 11.41
CA ARG A 44 -5.22 4.80 11.94
C ARG A 44 -4.01 4.06 11.41
N GLY A 45 -2.88 4.76 11.37
CA GLY A 45 -1.59 4.20 11.00
C GLY A 45 -0.55 4.57 12.05
N VAL A 46 0.63 3.99 11.92
CA VAL A 46 1.80 4.31 12.74
C VAL A 46 2.79 5.11 11.92
N ASP A 47 3.53 5.99 12.60
CA ASP A 47 4.67 6.65 12.00
C ASP A 47 5.89 5.71 12.04
N PRO A 48 6.59 5.50 10.91
CA PRO A 48 7.78 4.66 10.88
C PRO A 48 8.82 5.10 11.92
N GLY A 49 9.30 4.15 12.73
CA GLY A 49 10.30 4.40 13.77
C GLY A 49 9.76 4.89 15.12
N ILE A 50 8.47 5.26 15.21
CA ILE A 50 7.84 5.72 16.47
C ILE A 50 6.85 4.67 16.99
N GLY A 51 6.10 4.00 16.10
CA GLY A 51 5.06 3.04 16.48
C GLY A 51 3.73 3.71 16.84
N ASP A 52 2.83 2.95 17.49
CA ASP A 52 1.55 3.49 17.96
C ASP A 52 1.74 4.16 19.34
N PRO A 53 1.57 5.50 19.46
CA PRO A 53 1.74 6.20 20.73
C PRO A 53 0.70 5.79 21.79
N ASN A 54 -0.40 5.15 21.38
CA ASN A 54 -1.47 4.74 22.28
C ASN A 54 -1.39 3.26 22.68
N VAL A 55 -0.35 2.51 22.29
CA VAL A 55 -0.29 1.05 22.47
C VAL A 55 -0.49 0.60 23.92
N ALA A 56 0.05 1.37 24.88
CA ALA A 56 -0.06 1.09 26.31
C ALA A 56 -1.39 1.54 26.94
N SER A 57 -2.23 2.28 26.21
CA SER A 57 -3.51 2.77 26.73
C SER A 57 -4.55 1.65 26.74
N THR A 58 -5.01 1.27 27.92
CA THR A 58 -6.01 0.21 28.12
C THR A 58 -7.42 0.74 28.38
N THR A 59 -7.58 2.02 28.72
CA THR A 59 -8.88 2.66 28.98
C THR A 59 -8.97 4.07 28.40
N GLY A 60 -10.21 4.59 28.28
CA GLY A 60 -10.47 5.97 27.90
C GLY A 60 -10.25 6.30 26.41
N PRO A 61 -10.30 7.60 26.04
CA PRO A 61 -10.25 8.03 24.64
C PRO A 61 -9.00 7.63 23.87
N ASN A 62 -7.86 7.46 24.54
CA ASN A 62 -6.62 7.04 23.90
C ASN A 62 -6.62 5.55 23.57
N ALA A 63 -7.28 4.70 24.37
CA ALA A 63 -7.44 3.28 24.04
C ALA A 63 -8.26 3.06 22.76
N LEU A 64 -9.22 3.97 22.47
CA LEU A 64 -10.02 3.99 21.23
C LEU A 64 -9.19 4.38 19.99
N LYS A 65 -8.05 5.08 20.20
CA LYS A 65 -7.15 5.60 19.16
C LYS A 65 -6.05 4.63 18.75
N ARG A 66 -5.99 3.44 19.34
CA ARG A 66 -4.99 2.44 18.99
C ARG A 66 -5.15 1.98 17.55
N VAL A 67 -4.03 1.66 16.91
CA VAL A 67 -4.00 1.09 15.58
C VAL A 67 -4.46 -0.35 15.66
N SER A 68 -5.51 -0.67 14.89
CA SER A 68 -6.10 -2.01 14.91
C SER A 68 -5.28 -3.02 14.10
N SER A 69 -5.08 -4.21 14.66
CA SER A 69 -4.55 -5.38 13.96
C SER A 69 -5.45 -5.78 12.78
N LEU A 70 -4.81 -6.31 11.74
CA LEU A 70 -5.45 -6.87 10.56
C LEU A 70 -5.82 -8.35 10.74
N TRP A 71 -5.17 -9.03 11.70
CA TRP A 71 -5.25 -10.48 11.90
C TRP A 71 -6.32 -10.82 12.94
N ALA A 72 -7.60 -10.84 12.57
CA ALA A 72 -8.66 -11.48 13.36
C ALA A 72 -8.82 -11.03 14.84
N ASP A 73 -8.26 -9.89 15.25
CA ASP A 73 -8.36 -9.38 16.64
C ASP A 73 -9.56 -8.43 16.84
N SER A 74 -10.24 -8.56 17.97
CA SER A 74 -11.23 -7.61 18.47
C SER A 74 -10.52 -6.45 19.19
N VAL A 75 -9.88 -5.58 18.41
CA VAL A 75 -9.06 -4.49 18.97
C VAL A 75 -9.95 -3.49 19.71
N TYR A 76 -10.17 -3.73 20.99
CA TYR A 76 -10.48 -2.72 22.00
C TYR A 76 -10.43 -3.27 23.43
N ALA A 77 -11.02 -4.44 23.70
CA ALA A 77 -11.28 -4.85 25.08
C ALA A 77 -10.09 -5.54 25.76
N ASN A 78 -9.34 -6.41 25.04
CA ASN A 78 -8.22 -7.16 25.60
C ASN A 78 -7.44 -7.90 24.49
N PRO A 79 -6.23 -7.50 24.08
CA PRO A 79 -5.43 -8.27 23.15
C PRO A 79 -4.96 -9.56 23.83
N SER A 80 -5.74 -10.61 23.70
CA SER A 80 -5.48 -11.96 24.19
C SER A 80 -5.53 -12.93 23.03
N SER A 81 -4.72 -13.99 23.05
CA SER A 81 -4.84 -15.08 22.08
C SER A 81 -6.25 -15.68 22.02
N ALA A 82 -7.02 -15.56 23.12
CA ALA A 82 -8.40 -16.02 23.23
C ALA A 82 -9.44 -15.17 22.48
N VAL A 83 -9.10 -13.96 22.01
CA VAL A 83 -10.05 -13.07 21.30
C VAL A 83 -9.83 -13.02 19.78
N PHE A 84 -8.88 -13.81 19.26
CA PHE A 84 -8.71 -13.96 17.81
C PHE A 84 -9.84 -14.80 17.23
N SER A 85 -10.62 -14.20 16.33
CA SER A 85 -11.75 -14.85 15.67
C SER A 85 -11.74 -14.60 14.17
N SER A 86 -12.05 -15.64 13.39
CA SER A 86 -12.24 -15.52 11.93
C SER A 86 -13.33 -14.51 11.54
N GLN A 87 -14.22 -14.15 12.49
CA GLN A 87 -15.22 -13.08 12.34
C GLN A 87 -14.60 -11.67 12.21
N TYR A 88 -13.32 -11.49 12.56
CA TYR A 88 -12.62 -10.20 12.45
C TYR A 88 -11.54 -10.19 11.36
N LYS A 89 -11.39 -11.28 10.58
CA LYS A 89 -10.51 -11.35 9.42
C LYS A 89 -10.73 -10.17 8.44
N ARG A 90 -9.64 -9.71 7.82
CA ARG A 90 -9.66 -8.65 6.81
C ARG A 90 -8.85 -9.08 5.61
N TYR A 91 -9.43 -8.95 4.41
CA TYR A 91 -8.70 -9.11 3.15
C TYR A 91 -7.81 -10.38 3.15
N LEU A 92 -6.51 -10.24 2.91
CA LEU A 92 -5.56 -11.35 2.84
C LEU A 92 -5.02 -11.81 4.21
N PHE A 93 -5.52 -11.24 5.30
CA PHE A 93 -5.10 -11.51 6.68
C PHE A 93 -6.09 -12.46 7.35
N ALA A 94 -6.22 -13.65 6.78
CA ALA A 94 -7.13 -14.69 7.25
C ALA A 94 -6.59 -16.09 6.95
N ASP A 95 -7.14 -17.10 7.64
CA ASP A 95 -6.82 -18.49 7.36
C ASP A 95 -7.28 -18.92 5.97
N LYS A 96 -6.49 -19.78 5.33
CA LYS A 96 -6.79 -20.41 4.02
C LYS A 96 -6.96 -19.42 2.85
N VAL A 97 -6.49 -18.18 3.00
CA VAL A 97 -6.41 -17.20 1.93
C VAL A 97 -5.46 -17.68 0.83
N VAL A 98 -5.83 -17.44 -0.42
CA VAL A 98 -4.90 -17.59 -1.55
C VAL A 98 -4.06 -16.32 -1.64
N PHE A 99 -2.79 -16.41 -1.27
CA PHE A 99 -1.87 -15.29 -1.35
C PHE A 99 -1.48 -15.02 -2.82
N PRO A 100 -1.70 -13.81 -3.37
CA PRO A 100 -1.40 -13.56 -4.77
C PRO A 100 0.12 -13.51 -5.02
N VAL A 101 0.53 -14.01 -6.18
CA VAL A 101 1.89 -13.80 -6.72
C VAL A 101 1.89 -12.65 -7.73
N MET A 102 0.80 -12.52 -8.49
CA MET A 102 0.57 -11.47 -9.48
C MET A 102 -0.95 -11.33 -9.69
N THR A 103 -1.43 -10.14 -10.00
CA THR A 103 -2.87 -9.92 -10.26
C THR A 103 -3.14 -9.26 -11.60
N ALA A 104 -4.34 -9.50 -12.15
CA ALA A 104 -4.75 -8.84 -13.38
C ALA A 104 -4.79 -7.30 -13.24
N SER A 105 -5.07 -6.79 -12.03
CA SER A 105 -5.05 -5.35 -11.73
C SER A 105 -3.64 -4.76 -11.84
N GLU A 106 -2.65 -5.41 -11.21
CA GLU A 106 -1.23 -5.05 -11.33
C GLU A 106 -0.76 -5.03 -12.79
N ILE A 107 -1.09 -6.06 -13.57
CA ILE A 107 -0.77 -6.10 -15.01
C ILE A 107 -1.33 -4.88 -15.74
N GLN A 108 -2.58 -4.48 -15.46
CA GLN A 108 -3.15 -3.29 -16.10
C GLN A 108 -2.44 -2.01 -15.68
N PHE A 109 -2.00 -1.88 -14.42
CA PHE A 109 -1.23 -0.71 -14.01
C PHE A 109 0.17 -0.68 -14.65
N MET A 110 0.83 -1.83 -14.83
CA MET A 110 2.07 -1.89 -15.62
C MET A 110 1.85 -1.46 -17.07
N LYS A 111 0.73 -1.88 -17.68
CA LYS A 111 0.34 -1.42 -19.02
C LYS A 111 0.05 0.09 -19.04
N ALA A 112 -0.62 0.61 -18.01
CA ALA A 112 -0.91 2.04 -17.89
C ALA A 112 0.37 2.86 -17.79
N GLU A 113 1.31 2.46 -16.91
CA GLU A 113 2.62 3.09 -16.75
C GLU A 113 3.41 3.07 -18.07
N ALA A 114 3.50 1.91 -18.73
CA ALA A 114 4.22 1.76 -19.99
C ALA A 114 3.62 2.62 -21.11
N ALA A 115 2.29 2.63 -21.25
CA ALA A 115 1.59 3.47 -22.23
C ALA A 115 1.79 4.96 -21.94
N PHE A 116 1.71 5.38 -20.67
CA PHE A 116 1.95 6.76 -20.25
C PHE A 116 3.37 7.21 -20.61
N LYS A 117 4.38 6.39 -20.32
CA LYS A 117 5.78 6.65 -20.69
C LYS A 117 5.99 6.73 -22.20
N LYS A 118 5.25 5.94 -22.99
CA LYS A 118 5.25 6.01 -24.46
C LYS A 118 4.46 7.21 -25.01
N ARG A 119 3.79 8.00 -24.16
CA ARG A 119 2.90 9.11 -24.53
C ARG A 119 1.61 8.66 -25.26
N ASP A 120 1.20 7.40 -25.06
CA ASP A 120 -0.08 6.87 -25.51
C ASP A 120 -1.11 7.05 -24.38
N GLN A 121 -1.65 8.26 -24.26
CA GLN A 121 -2.52 8.65 -23.14
C GLN A 121 -3.87 7.91 -23.15
N ALA A 122 -4.42 7.64 -24.33
CA ALA A 122 -5.66 6.88 -24.49
C ALA A 122 -5.50 5.46 -23.92
N ALA A 123 -4.42 4.75 -24.28
CA ALA A 123 -4.15 3.41 -23.75
C ALA A 123 -3.80 3.42 -22.25
N ALA A 124 -3.14 4.48 -21.78
CA ALA A 124 -2.82 4.68 -20.37
C ALA A 124 -4.10 4.81 -19.53
N LEU A 125 -5.01 5.71 -19.92
CA LEU A 125 -6.27 5.95 -19.22
C LEU A 125 -7.18 4.72 -19.23
N ALA A 126 -7.26 4.01 -20.36
CA ALA A 126 -8.04 2.79 -20.47
C ALA A 126 -7.51 1.69 -19.54
N SER A 127 -6.19 1.49 -19.53
CA SER A 127 -5.54 0.48 -18.68
C SER A 127 -5.61 0.85 -17.19
N TYR A 128 -5.41 2.12 -16.85
CA TYR A 128 -5.58 2.66 -15.50
C TYR A 128 -6.99 2.39 -14.95
N THR A 129 -8.02 2.76 -15.71
CA THR A 129 -9.42 2.58 -15.32
C THR A 129 -9.77 1.09 -15.18
N LYS A 130 -9.25 0.25 -16.08
CA LYS A 130 -9.43 -1.20 -16.01
C LYS A 130 -8.73 -1.81 -14.80
N GLY A 131 -7.53 -1.35 -14.46
CA GLY A 131 -6.78 -1.79 -13.29
C GLY A 131 -7.54 -1.54 -11.99
N ILE A 132 -8.16 -0.35 -11.84
CA ILE A 132 -9.00 -0.02 -10.69
C ILE A 132 -10.20 -0.97 -10.60
N ASN A 133 -10.93 -1.16 -11.71
CA ASN A 133 -12.10 -2.04 -11.75
C ASN A 133 -11.75 -3.49 -11.41
N LEU A 134 -10.65 -4.02 -11.94
CA LEU A 134 -10.18 -5.37 -11.63
C LEU A 134 -9.79 -5.53 -10.15
N HIS A 135 -9.26 -4.48 -9.52
CA HIS A 135 -9.00 -4.53 -8.07
C HIS A 135 -10.30 -4.52 -7.26
N PHE A 136 -11.31 -3.76 -7.68
CA PHE A 136 -12.63 -3.83 -7.08
C PHE A 136 -13.24 -5.24 -7.22
N ASP A 137 -13.12 -5.87 -8.38
CA ASP A 137 -13.59 -7.23 -8.58
C ASP A 137 -12.82 -8.22 -7.72
N PHE A 138 -11.49 -8.04 -7.57
CA PHE A 138 -10.67 -8.86 -6.69
C PHE A 138 -11.12 -8.76 -5.23
N ILE A 139 -11.31 -7.55 -4.70
CA ILE A 139 -11.75 -7.31 -3.33
C ILE A 139 -13.19 -7.78 -3.09
N ASN A 140 -14.08 -7.65 -4.07
CA ASN A 140 -15.49 -8.05 -3.98
C ASN A 140 -15.74 -9.52 -4.32
N ARG A 141 -14.71 -10.36 -4.44
CA ARG A 141 -14.92 -11.79 -4.62
C ARG A 141 -15.59 -12.38 -3.37
N GLY A 142 -16.72 -13.03 -3.54
CA GLY A 142 -17.46 -13.64 -2.43
C GLY A 142 -16.65 -14.73 -1.71
N THR A 143 -15.88 -15.53 -2.45
CA THR A 143 -15.15 -16.67 -1.89
C THR A 143 -13.74 -16.80 -2.47
N TRP A 144 -12.83 -17.35 -1.66
CA TRP A 144 -11.48 -17.69 -2.12
C TRP A 144 -11.53 -18.81 -3.16
N GLN A 145 -10.60 -18.78 -4.11
CA GLN A 145 -10.47 -19.83 -5.13
C GLN A 145 -10.15 -21.20 -4.51
N ARG A 146 -9.50 -21.22 -3.33
CA ARG A 146 -9.17 -22.44 -2.59
C ARG A 146 -9.96 -22.46 -1.29
N GLY A 147 -10.97 -23.33 -1.25
CA GLY A 147 -11.91 -23.41 -0.14
C GLY A 147 -12.90 -22.26 -0.23
N ASN A 148 -14.19 -22.59 -0.30
CA ASN A 148 -15.29 -21.66 -0.52
C ASN A 148 -15.55 -20.72 0.68
N GLY A 149 -14.50 -20.30 1.38
CA GLY A 149 -14.53 -19.41 2.53
C GLY A 149 -14.74 -17.98 2.08
N VAL A 150 -15.62 -17.27 2.79
CA VAL A 150 -15.94 -15.87 2.50
C VAL A 150 -14.72 -14.99 2.71
N ILE A 151 -14.40 -14.13 1.73
CA ILE A 151 -13.20 -13.27 1.70
C ILE A 151 -13.28 -12.13 2.72
N TYR A 152 -14.47 -11.56 2.91
CA TYR A 152 -14.68 -10.37 3.74
C TYR A 152 -15.77 -10.60 4.78
N ASN A 153 -15.63 -9.92 5.93
CA ASN A 153 -16.59 -9.96 7.04
C ASN A 153 -17.67 -8.89 6.98
N THR A 154 -17.69 -8.09 5.91
CA THR A 154 -18.68 -7.01 5.70
C THR A 154 -19.44 -7.23 4.40
N THR A 155 -20.46 -6.43 4.16
CA THR A 155 -21.16 -6.38 2.87
C THR A 155 -20.18 -6.10 1.73
N PRO A 156 -20.29 -6.79 0.58
CA PRO A 156 -19.54 -6.46 -0.64
C PRO A 156 -19.69 -4.97 -0.99
N ILE A 157 -18.69 -4.39 -1.67
CA ILE A 157 -18.85 -3.05 -2.23
C ILE A 157 -19.91 -3.07 -3.32
N SER A 158 -20.94 -2.26 -3.16
CA SER A 158 -22.03 -2.16 -4.13
C SER A 158 -21.56 -1.51 -5.43
N THR A 159 -22.31 -1.76 -6.51
CA THR A 159 -22.09 -1.07 -7.80
C THR A 159 -22.20 0.45 -7.65
N ALA A 160 -23.11 0.94 -6.80
CA ALA A 160 -23.27 2.37 -6.54
C ALA A 160 -22.03 2.99 -5.88
N GLU A 161 -21.47 2.34 -4.87
CA GLU A 161 -20.23 2.80 -4.20
C GLU A 161 -19.03 2.80 -5.16
N ARG A 162 -18.90 1.74 -5.98
CA ARG A 162 -17.86 1.67 -7.02
C ARG A 162 -18.00 2.82 -8.03
N ASN A 163 -19.21 3.04 -8.53
CA ASN A 163 -19.49 4.11 -9.50
C ASN A 163 -19.24 5.50 -8.90
N ALA A 164 -19.60 5.72 -7.63
CA ALA A 164 -19.31 6.96 -6.93
C ALA A 164 -17.80 7.22 -6.84
N TYR A 165 -17.01 6.20 -6.49
CA TYR A 165 -15.55 6.32 -6.42
C TYR A 165 -14.91 6.59 -7.78
N LEU A 166 -15.33 5.86 -8.83
CA LEU A 166 -14.83 6.06 -10.20
C LEU A 166 -15.17 7.44 -10.77
N ASN A 167 -16.28 8.04 -10.32
CA ASN A 167 -16.68 9.40 -10.70
C ASN A 167 -16.12 10.49 -9.78
N GLY A 168 -15.48 10.10 -8.67
CA GLY A 168 -14.94 11.01 -7.67
C GLY A 168 -13.56 11.57 -8.03
N ALA A 169 -13.07 12.47 -7.19
CA ALA A 169 -11.79 13.15 -7.40
C ALA A 169 -10.55 12.24 -7.25
N ASN A 170 -10.72 11.02 -6.72
CA ASN A 170 -9.63 10.05 -6.55
C ASN A 170 -9.21 9.35 -7.84
N VAL A 171 -10.04 9.46 -8.88
CA VAL A 171 -9.86 8.75 -10.14
C VAL A 171 -9.85 9.75 -11.27
N ARG A 172 -8.75 9.78 -12.02
CA ARG A 172 -8.68 10.61 -13.24
C ARG A 172 -9.46 9.95 -14.35
N ARG A 173 -10.25 10.77 -15.05
CA ARG A 173 -11.21 10.31 -16.07
C ARG A 173 -10.91 10.84 -17.46
N THR A 174 -9.89 11.69 -17.60
CA THR A 174 -9.50 12.29 -18.88
C THR A 174 -7.99 12.17 -19.07
N GLU A 175 -7.58 12.07 -20.33
CA GLU A 175 -6.18 11.99 -20.73
C GLU A 175 -5.38 13.19 -20.25
N ALA A 176 -5.96 14.39 -20.34
CA ALA A 176 -5.31 15.64 -19.94
C ALA A 176 -5.02 15.74 -18.43
N THR A 177 -5.78 15.00 -17.61
CA THR A 177 -5.64 15.05 -16.13
C THR A 177 -4.88 13.87 -15.56
N LEU A 178 -4.69 12.80 -16.34
CA LEU A 178 -3.97 11.61 -15.89
C LEU A 178 -2.48 11.93 -15.82
N ASN A 179 -1.86 11.57 -14.72
CA ASN A 179 -0.41 11.65 -14.54
C ASN A 179 0.14 10.34 -13.99
N LEU A 180 1.47 10.25 -13.91
CA LEU A 180 2.16 9.05 -13.47
C LEU A 180 1.90 8.79 -11.98
N SER A 181 1.85 9.85 -11.16
CA SER A 181 1.53 9.75 -9.75
C SER A 181 0.16 9.11 -9.50
N ASP A 182 -0.87 9.45 -10.29
CA ASP A 182 -2.20 8.85 -10.19
C ASP A 182 -2.16 7.34 -10.50
N ILE A 183 -1.41 6.93 -11.52
CA ILE A 183 -1.25 5.51 -11.91
C ILE A 183 -0.54 4.74 -10.79
N MET A 184 0.61 5.24 -10.31
CA MET A 184 1.42 4.53 -9.32
C MET A 184 0.76 4.49 -7.95
N ALA A 185 0.01 5.52 -7.58
CA ALA A 185 -0.79 5.53 -6.36
C ALA A 185 -1.92 4.48 -6.39
N GLN A 186 -2.64 4.34 -7.52
CA GLN A 186 -3.65 3.28 -7.66
C GLN A 186 -3.02 1.88 -7.72
N LYS A 187 -1.82 1.73 -8.33
CA LYS A 187 -1.04 0.48 -8.28
C LYS A 187 -0.67 0.12 -6.84
N TYR A 188 -0.16 1.08 -6.05
CA TYR A 188 0.15 0.88 -4.64
C TYR A 188 -1.06 0.37 -3.84
N ILE A 189 -2.24 0.97 -4.07
CA ILE A 189 -3.49 0.53 -3.42
C ILE A 189 -3.83 -0.91 -3.81
N ALA A 190 -3.67 -1.30 -5.08
CA ALA A 190 -3.97 -2.65 -5.56
C ALA A 190 -2.99 -3.73 -5.06
N LEU A 191 -1.75 -3.33 -4.75
CA LEU A 191 -0.71 -4.20 -4.21
C LEU A 191 -0.70 -4.26 -2.68
N TRP A 192 -1.54 -3.48 -2.01
CA TRP A 192 -1.56 -3.41 -0.56
C TRP A 192 -1.78 -4.81 0.06
N GLY A 193 -1.01 -5.14 1.09
CA GLY A 193 -1.13 -6.40 1.83
C GLY A 193 -0.47 -7.63 1.19
N TRP A 194 0.01 -7.56 -0.05
CA TRP A 194 0.67 -8.71 -0.70
C TRP A 194 1.80 -8.37 -1.68
N GLY A 195 1.63 -7.33 -2.50
CA GLY A 195 2.59 -6.90 -3.51
C GLY A 195 3.66 -5.96 -2.95
N PHE A 196 4.06 -6.13 -1.69
CA PHE A 196 5.01 -5.24 -1.03
C PHE A 196 6.42 -5.31 -1.64
N PHE A 197 6.84 -6.48 -2.14
CA PHE A 197 8.11 -6.59 -2.87
C PHE A 197 8.07 -5.85 -4.21
N GLU A 198 6.97 -6.00 -4.96
CA GLU A 198 6.78 -5.29 -6.24
C GLU A 198 6.70 -3.78 -6.01
N THR A 199 5.95 -3.35 -5.00
CA THR A 199 5.90 -1.93 -4.61
C THR A 199 7.29 -1.40 -4.25
N PHE A 200 8.11 -2.19 -3.56
CA PHE A 200 9.49 -1.81 -3.25
C PHE A 200 10.38 -1.76 -4.48
N VAL A 201 10.18 -2.63 -5.48
CA VAL A 201 10.84 -2.54 -6.79
C VAL A 201 10.43 -1.26 -7.51
N ASP A 202 9.13 -0.99 -7.62
CA ASP A 202 8.63 0.20 -8.29
C ASP A 202 9.14 1.49 -7.63
N MET A 203 9.08 1.61 -6.30
CA MET A 203 9.57 2.80 -5.59
C MET A 203 11.06 3.05 -5.85
N ARG A 204 11.88 1.99 -5.91
CA ARG A 204 13.32 2.11 -6.23
C ARG A 204 13.58 2.56 -7.66
N ARG A 205 12.73 2.17 -8.61
CA ARG A 205 12.79 2.64 -10.00
C ARG A 205 12.58 4.17 -10.11
N TYR A 206 11.89 4.74 -9.13
CA TYR A 206 11.66 6.18 -8.98
C TYR A 206 12.45 6.80 -7.82
N HIS A 207 13.54 6.14 -7.40
CA HIS A 207 14.45 6.58 -6.33
C HIS A 207 13.74 7.08 -5.06
N TYR A 208 12.55 6.54 -4.76
CA TYR A 208 11.61 6.97 -3.72
C TYR A 208 11.02 8.38 -3.88
N VAL A 209 11.77 9.33 -4.43
CA VAL A 209 11.46 10.76 -4.40
C VAL A 209 11.45 11.41 -5.78
N ASP A 210 11.64 10.65 -6.85
CA ASP A 210 11.59 11.20 -8.21
C ASP A 210 10.25 11.87 -8.46
N LEU A 211 10.34 12.97 -9.22
CA LEU A 211 9.19 13.80 -9.54
C LEU A 211 8.50 13.27 -10.79
N ASP A 212 7.18 13.26 -10.76
CA ASP A 212 6.35 13.15 -11.94
C ASP A 212 6.57 14.39 -12.81
N PRO A 213 7.05 14.22 -14.06
CA PRO A 213 7.36 15.34 -14.95
C PRO A 213 6.13 16.18 -15.31
N ALA A 214 4.91 15.64 -15.19
CA ALA A 214 3.68 16.36 -15.51
C ALA A 214 3.23 17.31 -14.38
N THR A 215 3.60 17.03 -13.13
CA THR A 215 3.09 17.76 -11.95
C THR A 215 4.17 18.42 -11.10
N GLY A 216 5.43 17.98 -11.23
CA GLY A 216 6.52 18.39 -10.35
C GLY A 216 6.40 17.85 -8.92
N GLN A 217 5.44 16.97 -8.65
CA GLN A 217 5.27 16.28 -7.36
C GLN A 217 5.91 14.89 -7.41
N GLN A 218 6.18 14.28 -6.26
CA GLN A 218 6.71 12.91 -6.22
C GLN A 218 5.77 11.91 -6.94
N VAL A 219 6.34 10.94 -7.64
CA VAL A 219 5.58 9.83 -8.24
C VAL A 219 4.78 9.08 -7.16
N TYR A 220 5.40 8.82 -6.00
CA TYR A 220 4.71 8.27 -4.83
C TYR A 220 4.23 9.39 -3.91
N LEU A 221 3.02 9.88 -4.19
CA LEU A 221 2.42 11.01 -3.47
C LEU A 221 2.35 10.76 -1.96
N GLY A 222 2.84 11.74 -1.19
CA GLY A 222 2.82 11.73 0.27
C GLY A 222 3.75 10.69 0.90
N PHE A 223 4.62 10.03 0.10
CA PHE A 223 5.68 9.22 0.64
C PHE A 223 6.71 10.10 1.35
N THR A 224 7.03 9.75 2.58
CA THR A 224 8.00 10.47 3.40
C THR A 224 9.09 9.50 3.82
N LEU A 225 10.34 9.97 3.77
CA LEU A 225 11.46 9.19 4.24
C LEU A 225 11.40 9.07 5.76
N PRO A 226 11.91 7.97 6.34
CA PRO A 226 12.07 7.86 7.79
C PRO A 226 12.83 9.07 8.34
N ALA A 227 12.35 9.63 9.46
CA ALA A 227 12.99 10.78 10.11
C ALA A 227 14.43 10.49 10.54
N THR A 228 14.70 9.23 10.91
CA THR A 228 16.03 8.74 11.26
C THR A 228 16.41 7.61 10.31
N ILE A 229 17.60 7.71 9.74
CA ILE A 229 18.23 6.65 8.94
C ILE A 229 19.32 6.01 9.81
N ALA A 230 19.43 4.69 9.76
CA ALA A 230 20.47 3.95 10.49
C ALA A 230 21.87 4.44 10.08
N PRO A 231 22.83 4.62 11.01
CA PRO A 231 24.16 5.13 10.70
C PRO A 231 24.90 4.34 9.61
N GLU A 232 24.67 3.02 9.55
CA GLU A 232 25.26 2.10 8.58
C GLU A 232 24.85 2.42 7.13
N ASN A 233 23.76 3.15 6.93
CA ASN A 233 23.34 3.58 5.61
C ASN A 233 24.11 4.82 5.11
N LEU A 234 24.87 5.50 5.97
CA LEU A 234 25.62 6.72 5.62
C LEU A 234 24.72 7.80 4.97
N GLY A 235 23.49 7.95 5.48
CA GLY A 235 22.50 8.90 4.95
C GLY A 235 21.80 8.47 3.66
N LYS A 236 22.10 7.28 3.11
CA LYS A 236 21.51 6.76 1.88
C LYS A 236 20.26 5.92 2.15
N LEU A 237 19.40 5.79 1.15
CA LEU A 237 18.20 4.95 1.21
C LEU A 237 18.55 3.49 0.92
N VAL A 238 17.69 2.57 1.37
CA VAL A 238 17.89 1.13 1.20
C VAL A 238 17.44 0.72 -0.19
N TYR A 239 18.33 0.20 -1.02
CA TYR A 239 18.01 -0.25 -2.38
C TYR A 239 18.07 -1.77 -2.57
N ARG A 240 18.63 -2.53 -1.63
CA ARG A 240 18.71 -4.00 -1.71
C ARG A 240 18.81 -4.65 -0.33
N VAL A 241 18.63 -5.96 -0.30
CA VAL A 241 18.86 -6.78 0.90
C VAL A 241 20.28 -7.35 0.85
N ARG A 242 20.94 -7.43 2.01
CA ARG A 242 22.28 -8.02 2.10
C ARG A 242 22.22 -9.53 1.85
N PRO A 243 23.26 -10.14 1.26
CA PRO A 243 23.36 -11.58 1.14
C PRO A 243 23.37 -12.23 2.53
N ARG A 244 22.91 -13.48 2.64
CA ARG A 244 22.76 -14.13 3.94
C ARG A 244 24.13 -14.44 4.56
N TYR A 245 24.33 -14.01 5.81
CA TYR A 245 25.60 -14.12 6.51
C TYR A 245 26.18 -15.55 6.51
N ASN A 246 25.41 -16.52 7.04
CA ASN A 246 25.88 -17.90 7.23
C ASN A 246 26.23 -18.65 5.94
N SER A 247 25.63 -18.28 4.79
CA SER A 247 25.85 -18.97 3.53
C SER A 247 26.87 -18.26 2.63
N GLU A 248 26.96 -16.93 2.68
CA GLU A 248 27.77 -16.19 1.71
C GLU A 248 29.11 -15.71 2.29
N TYR A 249 29.13 -15.24 3.54
CA TYR A 249 30.30 -14.55 4.08
C TYR A 249 31.47 -15.48 4.43
N ILE A 250 31.17 -16.78 4.56
CA ILE A 250 32.15 -17.84 4.81
C ILE A 250 32.53 -18.53 3.50
N TRP A 251 31.55 -18.81 2.65
CA TRP A 251 31.73 -19.73 1.51
C TRP A 251 31.95 -19.05 0.17
N ASN A 252 31.62 -17.75 0.04
CA ASN A 252 31.63 -17.03 -1.23
C ASN A 252 32.23 -15.61 -1.08
N ARG A 253 33.19 -15.47 -0.17
CA ARG A 253 33.70 -14.16 0.25
C ARG A 253 34.33 -13.36 -0.88
N ASP A 254 35.03 -14.00 -1.81
CA ASP A 254 35.69 -13.32 -2.93
C ASP A 254 34.67 -12.68 -3.87
N GLU A 255 33.53 -13.34 -4.10
CA GLU A 255 32.43 -12.75 -4.87
C GLU A 255 31.77 -11.59 -4.12
N LEU A 256 31.61 -11.72 -2.79
CA LEU A 256 31.13 -10.60 -1.97
C LEU A 256 32.07 -9.40 -2.02
N LEU A 257 33.38 -9.63 -2.06
CA LEU A 257 34.36 -8.56 -2.25
C LEU A 257 34.20 -7.93 -3.64
N ARG A 258 34.05 -8.73 -4.69
CA ARG A 258 33.88 -8.28 -6.08
C ARG A 258 32.68 -7.36 -6.26
N ILE A 259 31.55 -7.68 -5.63
CA ILE A 259 30.32 -6.86 -5.72
C ILE A 259 30.21 -5.78 -4.63
N GLY A 260 31.22 -5.66 -3.76
CA GLY A 260 31.23 -4.70 -2.65
C GLY A 260 30.30 -5.05 -1.48
N ALA A 261 29.78 -6.28 -1.41
CA ALA A 261 28.88 -6.74 -0.35
C ALA A 261 29.53 -6.87 1.04
N LEU A 262 30.86 -6.81 1.10
CA LEU A 262 31.60 -6.70 2.37
C LEU A 262 31.50 -5.29 2.98
N ASN A 263 31.12 -4.27 2.21
CA ASN A 263 30.95 -2.92 2.73
C ASN A 263 29.72 -2.85 3.65
N GLY A 264 29.84 -2.07 4.73
CA GLY A 264 28.78 -1.93 5.73
C GLY A 264 27.47 -1.36 5.16
N ASP A 265 27.57 -0.54 4.12
CA ASP A 265 26.46 0.17 3.48
C ASP A 265 25.91 -0.52 2.22
N TYR A 266 26.30 -1.78 1.94
CA TYR A 266 25.94 -2.47 0.69
C TYR A 266 24.43 -2.50 0.40
N HIS A 267 23.57 -2.54 1.42
CA HIS A 267 22.11 -2.49 1.26
C HIS A 267 21.59 -1.18 0.65
N THR A 268 22.43 -0.15 0.56
CA THR A 268 22.11 1.13 -0.07
C THR A 268 22.48 1.19 -1.55
N TYR A 269 23.17 0.19 -2.09
CA TYR A 269 23.64 0.23 -3.47
C TYR A 269 22.49 0.01 -4.45
N GLU A 270 22.42 0.82 -5.48
CA GLU A 270 21.35 0.78 -6.48
C GLU A 270 21.44 -0.45 -7.39
N PRO A 271 20.40 -1.28 -7.50
CA PRO A 271 20.37 -2.38 -8.46
C PRO A 271 20.40 -1.83 -9.89
N TRP A 272 20.86 -2.65 -10.84
CA TRP A 272 20.95 -2.27 -12.26
C TRP A 272 19.67 -1.64 -12.81
N PHE A 273 18.48 -2.12 -12.42
CA PHE A 273 17.22 -1.62 -12.96
C PHE A 273 16.81 -0.22 -12.45
N SER A 274 17.44 0.30 -11.38
CA SER A 274 17.20 1.67 -10.92
C SER A 274 18.25 2.64 -11.45
N GLN A 275 19.29 2.16 -12.13
CA GLN A 275 20.30 3.00 -12.74
C GLN A 275 19.83 3.52 -14.12
N PRO A 276 20.38 4.67 -14.58
CA PRO A 276 20.07 5.25 -15.90
C PRO A 276 20.33 4.32 -17.09
#